data_AF-A0AAV6V7S8-F1
#
_entry.id   AF-A0AAV6V7S8-F1
#
_cell.length_a   1.000
_cell.length_b   1.000
_cell.length_c   1.000
_cell.angle_alpha   90.00
_cell.angle_beta   90.00
_cell.angle_gamma   90.00
#
_symmetry.space_group_name_H-M   'P 1'
#
loop_
_entity.id
_entity.type
_entity.pdbx_description
1 polymer ?
#
loop_
_entity_poly.entity_id
_entity_poly.type
_entity_poly.pdbx_seq_one_letter_code
_entity_poly.pdbx_strand_id
1 'polypeptide(L)'
;MLEKVLWRVKPGQVGDSLFVKNLAVAVFGEDILMSSSVTGTKCNAKKGSVAKPGLCEKKMEYIKKLFHDRIADDRPSEEEKTKRLSKLNTFVAEKIFTLIRKAKV
;
A
#
# COMPACT_ATOMS: atom_id res chain seq x y z
N MET A 1 14.76 7.53 12.62
CA MET A 1 14.18 6.27 13.17
C MET A 1 13.22 5.54 12.21
N LEU A 2 12.68 6.17 11.14
CA LEU A 2 11.78 5.49 10.19
C LEU A 2 12.45 4.41 9.31
N GLU A 3 13.70 4.60 8.87
CA GLU A 3 14.38 3.63 7.99
C GLU A 3 14.48 2.24 8.61
N LYS A 4 14.79 2.14 9.91
CA LYS A 4 14.99 0.85 10.58
C LYS A 4 13.70 0.02 10.77
N VAL A 5 12.51 0.58 10.53
CA VAL A 5 11.21 -0.11 10.70
C VAL A 5 10.61 -0.49 9.33
N LEU A 6 10.86 0.32 8.30
CA LEU A 6 10.46 0.02 6.92
C LEU A 6 11.06 -1.30 6.41
N TRP A 7 12.33 -1.54 6.73
CA TRP A 7 13.11 -2.62 6.13
C TRP A 7 13.19 -3.90 6.98
N ARG A 8 12.67 -3.92 8.23
CA ARG A 8 12.60 -5.14 9.06
C ARG A 8 11.35 -5.96 8.74
N VAL A 9 11.29 -6.42 7.51
CA VAL A 9 10.23 -7.30 7.00
C VAL A 9 10.85 -8.62 6.57
N LYS A 10 10.12 -9.73 6.74
CA LYS A 10 10.60 -11.04 6.27
C LYS A 10 10.87 -10.97 4.76
N PRO A 11 11.94 -11.58 4.24
CA PRO A 11 12.17 -11.65 2.80
C PRO A 11 11.05 -12.46 2.10
N GLY A 12 10.95 -12.31 0.78
CA GLY A 12 9.92 -12.98 -0.01
C GLY A 12 8.48 -12.51 0.25
N GLN A 13 7.53 -13.25 -0.32
CA GLN A 13 6.09 -12.88 -0.33
C GLN A 13 5.48 -12.65 1.06
N VAL A 14 5.98 -13.35 2.08
CA VAL A 14 5.48 -13.26 3.46
C VAL A 14 5.63 -11.84 4.03
N GLY A 15 6.65 -11.08 3.60
CA GLY A 15 6.86 -9.70 4.04
C GLY A 15 6.35 -8.63 3.09
N ASP A 16 5.79 -8.98 1.92
CA ASP A 16 5.32 -8.01 0.92
C ASP A 16 4.25 -7.08 1.48
N SER A 17 3.26 -7.67 2.15
CA SER A 17 2.16 -6.93 2.74
C SER A 17 2.66 -5.89 3.74
N LEU A 18 3.49 -6.32 4.72
CA LEU A 18 3.96 -5.43 5.78
C LEU A 18 4.86 -4.31 5.22
N PHE A 19 5.69 -4.63 4.24
CA PHE A 19 6.56 -3.66 3.58
C PHE A 19 5.77 -2.57 2.87
N VAL A 20 4.84 -2.95 2.00
CA VAL A 20 4.01 -1.99 1.26
C VAL A 20 3.18 -1.14 2.22
N LYS A 21 2.65 -1.75 3.29
CA LYS A 21 1.89 -1.04 4.33
C LYS A 21 2.73 -0.01 5.08
N ASN A 22 3.97 -0.35 5.43
CA ASN A 22 4.90 0.57 6.10
C ASN A 22 5.33 1.68 5.15
N LEU A 23 5.63 1.33 3.89
CA LEU A 23 6.04 2.27 2.86
C LEU A 23 4.93 3.27 2.52
N ALA A 24 3.68 2.82 2.44
CA ALA A 24 2.53 3.69 2.26
C ALA A 24 2.42 4.73 3.39
N VAL A 25 2.59 4.33 4.65
CA VAL A 25 2.59 5.27 5.79
C VAL A 25 3.77 6.24 5.70
N ALA A 26 4.96 5.78 5.32
CA ALA A 26 6.13 6.66 5.21
C ALA A 26 6.01 7.69 4.06
N VAL A 27 5.39 7.32 2.94
CA VAL A 27 5.27 8.17 1.74
C VAL A 27 4.10 9.15 1.84
N PHE A 28 2.98 8.72 2.41
CA PHE A 28 1.75 9.51 2.48
C PHE A 28 1.47 10.11 3.86
N GLY A 29 1.90 9.48 4.95
CA GLY A 29 1.42 9.81 6.30
C GLY A 29 0.09 9.12 6.62
N GLU A 30 -0.18 8.89 7.91
CA GLU A 30 -1.40 8.22 8.36
C GLU A 30 -2.66 9.08 8.15
N ASP A 31 -2.53 10.40 8.32
CA ASP A 31 -3.56 11.42 8.14
C ASP A 31 -4.09 11.47 6.70
N ILE A 32 -3.18 11.47 5.72
CA ILE A 32 -3.54 11.43 4.30
C ILE A 32 -4.15 10.08 3.95
N LEU A 33 -3.57 8.96 4.42
CA LEU A 33 -4.12 7.63 4.14
C LEU A 33 -5.54 7.45 4.68
N MET A 34 -5.86 7.99 5.85
CA MET A 34 -7.21 7.90 6.43
C MET A 34 -8.26 8.71 5.65
N SER A 35 -7.85 9.84 5.07
CA SER A 35 -8.72 10.75 4.32
C SER A 35 -8.81 10.44 2.82
N SER A 36 -7.88 9.64 2.28
CA SER A 36 -7.82 9.25 0.86
C SER A 36 -8.37 7.84 0.55
N SER A 37 -8.47 7.52 -0.74
CA SER A 37 -8.68 6.16 -1.25
C SER A 37 -7.64 5.82 -2.33
N VAL A 38 -7.39 4.53 -2.59
CA VAL A 38 -6.39 4.10 -3.58
C VAL A 38 -6.74 4.60 -4.99
N THR A 39 -8.02 4.57 -5.38
CA THR A 39 -8.46 4.85 -6.75
C THR A 39 -9.32 6.11 -6.89
N GLY A 40 -9.64 6.79 -5.79
CA GLY A 40 -10.61 7.89 -5.81
C GLY A 40 -12.07 7.44 -6.00
N THR A 41 -12.33 6.13 -6.13
CA THR A 41 -13.65 5.61 -6.50
C THR A 41 -14.54 5.43 -5.28
N LYS A 42 -15.83 5.74 -5.44
CA LYS A 42 -16.85 5.44 -4.42
C LYS A 42 -16.87 3.94 -4.10
N CYS A 43 -17.12 3.60 -2.84
CA CYS A 43 -17.31 2.22 -2.45
C CYS A 43 -18.70 1.75 -2.90
N ASN A 44 -18.75 0.90 -3.94
CA ASN A 44 -20.01 0.41 -4.51
C ASN A 44 -20.86 -0.40 -3.50
N ALA A 45 -20.25 -1.01 -2.49
CA ALA A 45 -20.94 -1.77 -1.46
C ALA A 45 -21.71 -0.89 -0.45
N LYS A 46 -21.37 0.41 -0.33
CA LYS A 46 -22.03 1.33 0.61
C LYS A 46 -22.80 2.40 -0.15
N LYS A 47 -24.13 2.24 -0.17
CA LYS A 47 -25.07 3.20 -0.76
C LYS A 47 -24.89 4.56 -0.08
N GLY A 48 -24.62 5.61 -0.87
CA GLY A 48 -24.38 6.97 -0.36
C GLY A 48 -22.96 7.27 0.14
N SER A 49 -21.96 6.42 -0.15
CA SER A 49 -20.57 6.75 0.19
C SER A 49 -20.02 7.91 -0.64
N VAL A 50 -19.42 8.90 0.05
CA VAL A 50 -18.71 10.02 -0.59
C VAL A 50 -17.38 9.50 -1.14
N ALA A 51 -17.08 9.83 -2.40
CA ALA A 51 -15.80 9.51 -3.00
C ALA A 51 -14.67 10.23 -2.27
N LYS A 52 -13.67 9.49 -1.78
CA LYS A 52 -12.47 10.08 -1.18
C LYS A 52 -11.49 10.49 -2.28
N PRO A 53 -10.68 11.53 -2.10
CA PRO A 53 -9.63 11.87 -3.05
C PRO A 53 -8.69 10.67 -3.28
N GLY A 54 -8.34 10.43 -4.54
CA GLY A 54 -7.35 9.41 -4.92
C GLY A 54 -5.98 9.74 -4.34
N LEU A 55 -5.20 8.72 -4.01
CA LEU A 55 -3.80 8.92 -3.65
C LEU A 55 -3.04 9.54 -4.82
N CYS A 56 -2.08 10.41 -4.52
CA CYS A 56 -1.22 11.04 -5.53
C CYS A 56 -0.53 9.98 -6.39
N GLU A 57 -0.78 10.01 -7.70
CA GLU A 57 -0.28 9.03 -8.66
C GLU A 57 1.25 8.94 -8.66
N LYS A 58 1.95 10.08 -8.63
CA LYS A 58 3.43 10.12 -8.56
C LYS A 58 3.98 9.42 -7.32
N LYS A 59 3.31 9.56 -6.17
CA LYS A 59 3.70 8.87 -4.93
C LYS A 59 3.38 7.38 -5.01
N MET A 60 2.30 6.98 -5.67
CA MET A 60 1.97 5.57 -5.93
C MET A 60 2.98 4.92 -6.87
N GLU A 61 3.41 5.60 -7.93
CA GLU A 61 4.48 5.14 -8.82
C GLU A 61 5.80 4.94 -8.05
N TYR A 62 6.12 5.86 -7.14
CA TYR A 62 7.29 5.73 -6.27
C TYR A 62 7.22 4.47 -5.39
N ILE A 63 6.08 4.20 -4.75
CA ILE A 63 5.87 2.96 -3.98
C ILE A 63 5.99 1.73 -4.89
N LYS A 64 5.39 1.78 -6.09
CA LYS A 64 5.45 0.68 -7.06
C LYS A 64 6.89 0.38 -7.48
N LYS A 65 7.71 1.42 -7.72
CA LYS A 65 9.13 1.27 -8.04
C LYS A 65 9.89 0.58 -6.91
N LEU A 66 9.77 1.07 -5.68
CA LEU A 66 10.45 0.46 -4.53
C LEU A 66 9.98 -0.97 -4.25
N PHE A 67 8.70 -1.27 -4.48
CA PHE A 67 8.19 -2.63 -4.35
C PHE A 67 8.72 -3.54 -5.46
N HIS A 68 8.79 -3.04 -6.69
CA HIS A 68 9.41 -3.75 -7.81
C HIS A 68 10.88 -4.07 -7.51
N ASP A 69 11.67 -3.09 -7.05
CA ASP A 69 13.10 -3.26 -6.73
C ASP A 69 13.28 -4.35 -5.66
N ARG A 70 12.47 -4.31 -4.61
CA ARG A 70 12.47 -5.36 -3.58
C ARG A 70 12.15 -6.75 -4.12
N ILE A 71 11.15 -6.86 -5.00
CA ILE A 71 10.79 -8.15 -5.61
C ILE A 71 11.94 -8.63 -6.52
N ALA A 72 12.59 -7.72 -7.24
CA ALA A 72 13.69 -8.05 -8.13
C ALA A 72 14.91 -8.62 -7.37
N ASP A 73 15.15 -8.18 -6.13
CA ASP A 73 16.19 -8.73 -5.25
C ASP A 73 15.96 -10.21 -4.91
N ASP A 74 14.70 -10.65 -4.81
CA ASP A 74 14.35 -12.06 -4.58
C ASP A 74 14.59 -12.94 -5.83
N ARG A 75 14.97 -12.35 -6.98
CA ARG A 75 15.14 -12.98 -8.30
C ARG A 75 14.00 -13.95 -8.72
N PRO A 76 12.71 -13.59 -8.56
CA PRO A 76 11.60 -14.45 -8.96
C PRO A 76 11.37 -14.42 -10.47
N SER A 77 10.52 -15.32 -10.98
CA SER A 77 10.10 -15.31 -12.39
C SER A 77 9.29 -14.06 -12.73
N GLU A 78 9.26 -13.67 -14.02
CA GLU A 78 8.46 -12.52 -14.49
C GLU A 78 6.96 -12.66 -14.17
N GLU A 79 6.45 -13.89 -14.23
CA GLU A 79 5.07 -14.20 -13.84
C GLU A 79 4.82 -13.94 -12.35
N GLU A 80 5.75 -14.34 -11.50
CA GLU A 80 5.66 -14.12 -10.06
C GLU A 80 5.80 -12.63 -9.72
N LYS A 81 6.70 -11.89 -10.40
CA LYS A 81 6.80 -10.44 -10.27
C LYS A 81 5.47 -9.77 -10.54
N THR A 82 4.83 -10.12 -11.66
CA THR A 82 3.53 -9.56 -12.05
C THR A 82 2.43 -9.88 -11.03
N LYS A 83 2.39 -11.13 -10.54
CA LYS A 83 1.45 -11.58 -9.49
C LYS A 83 1.66 -10.88 -8.15
N ARG A 84 2.90 -10.59 -7.77
CA ARG A 84 3.21 -9.86 -6.53
C ARG A 84 2.85 -8.38 -6.67
N LEU A 85 3.22 -7.75 -7.79
CA LEU A 85 2.91 -6.35 -8.09
C LEU A 85 1.41 -6.05 -8.17
N SER A 86 0.60 -6.98 -8.67
CA SER A 86 -0.87 -6.78 -8.73
C SER A 86 -1.51 -6.65 -7.34
N LYS A 87 -0.86 -7.16 -6.29
CA LYS A 87 -1.33 -7.06 -4.89
C LYS A 87 -1.01 -5.71 -4.24
N LEU A 88 -0.21 -4.85 -4.89
CA LEU A 88 0.20 -3.56 -4.34
C LEU A 88 -1.00 -2.73 -3.87
N ASN A 89 -1.99 -2.54 -4.76
CA ASN A 89 -3.19 -1.74 -4.46
C ASN A 89 -4.01 -2.35 -3.31
N THR A 90 -4.09 -3.68 -3.24
CA THR A 90 -4.76 -4.40 -2.16
C THR A 90 -4.10 -4.11 -0.82
N PHE A 91 -2.77 -4.18 -0.73
CA PHE A 91 -2.05 -3.92 0.52
C PHE A 91 -2.21 -2.47 1.00
N VAL A 92 -2.20 -1.50 0.08
CA VAL A 92 -2.44 -0.09 0.42
C VAL A 92 -3.89 0.09 0.90
N ALA A 93 -4.87 -0.50 0.22
CA ALA A 93 -6.28 -0.44 0.62
C ALA A 93 -6.51 -1.06 2.01
N GLU A 94 -5.91 -2.22 2.29
CA GLU A 94 -5.94 -2.85 3.61
C GLU A 94 -5.36 -1.95 4.70
N LYS A 95 -4.27 -1.23 4.42
CA LYS A 95 -3.67 -0.29 5.38
C LYS A 95 -4.62 0.85 5.69
N ILE A 96 -5.19 1.47 4.66
CA ILE A 96 -6.18 2.55 4.78
C ILE A 96 -7.34 2.07 5.65
N PHE A 97 -7.91 0.89 5.35
CA PHE A 97 -9.01 0.32 6.13
C PHE A 97 -8.62 0.08 7.60
N THR A 98 -7.42 -0.46 7.84
CA THR A 98 -6.90 -0.70 9.19
C THR A 98 -6.77 0.61 9.99
N LEU A 99 -6.23 1.66 9.38
CA LEU A 99 -6.10 2.98 10.03
C LEU A 99 -7.47 3.58 10.34
N ILE A 100 -8.40 3.55 9.39
CA ILE A 100 -9.78 4.04 9.59
C ILE A 100 -10.49 3.26 10.71
N ARG A 101 -10.31 1.94 10.77
CA ARG A 101 -10.89 1.11 11.83
C ARG A 101 -10.29 1.47 13.20
N LYS A 102 -8.97 1.67 13.28
CA LYS A 102 -8.28 2.05 14.52
C LYS A 102 -8.70 3.43 15.03
N ALA A 103 -8.96 4.39 14.14
CA ALA A 103 -9.41 5.73 14.51
C ALA A 103 -10.87 5.81 15.00
N LYS A 104 -11.66 4.74 14.82
CA LYS A 104 -13.05 4.64 15.31
C LYS A 104 -13.17 3.98 16.69
N VAL A 105 -12.07 3.43 17.20
CA VAL A 105 -11.95 2.83 18.54
C VAL A 105 -11.38 3.89 19.46
#